data_AF-A0A8T5TL06-F1
#
_entry.id   AF-A0A8T5TL06-F1
#
_cell.length_a   1.000
_cell.length_b   1.000
_cell.length_c   1.000
_cell.angle_alpha   90.00
_cell.angle_beta   90.00
_cell.angle_gamma   90.00
#
_symmetry.space_group_name_H-M   'P 1'
#
loop_
_entity.id
_entity.type
_entity.pdbx_description
1 polymer ?
#
loop_
_entity_poly.entity_id
_entity_poly.type
_entity_poly.pdbx_seq_one_letter_code
_entity_poly.pdbx_strand_id
1 'polypeptide(L)'
;MVNSFFYYLYHKVVHFILVDIFFASSKLCSCCGWKNNTLTLQERVWACLNCGASHDRDENVFFNLREEDIRILQKERDITIIHYISTVGTAGSNTFEDNVSPKEILQNLFR
;
A
#
# COMPACT_ATOMS: atom_id res chain seq x y z
N MET A 1 -18.54 -31.97 -6.87
CA MET A 1 -17.33 -31.47 -6.17
C MET A 1 -16.99 -30.10 -6.76
N VAL A 2 -17.69 -29.05 -6.35
CA VAL A 2 -17.31 -27.66 -6.69
C VAL A 2 -16.42 -27.18 -5.55
N ASN A 3 -15.17 -26.97 -5.90
CA ASN A 3 -14.02 -26.79 -5.02
C ASN A 3 -14.22 -25.57 -4.12
N SER A 4 -14.15 -25.74 -2.79
CA SER A 4 -14.35 -24.69 -1.77
C SER A 4 -13.46 -23.45 -1.98
N PHE A 5 -12.40 -23.58 -2.77
CA PHE A 5 -11.52 -22.50 -3.20
C PHE A 5 -12.21 -21.47 -4.12
N PHE A 6 -13.16 -21.90 -4.97
CA PHE A 6 -13.90 -21.00 -5.85
C PHE A 6 -14.88 -20.09 -5.10
N TYR A 7 -15.46 -20.57 -3.98
CA TYR A 7 -16.40 -19.77 -3.18
C TYR A 7 -15.69 -18.65 -2.41
N TYR A 8 -14.48 -18.90 -1.89
CA TYR A 8 -13.70 -17.91 -1.13
C TYR A 8 -13.24 -16.72 -2.00
N LEU A 9 -12.88 -16.98 -3.26
CA LEU A 9 -12.52 -15.93 -4.21
C LEU A 9 -13.73 -15.10 -4.69
N TYR A 10 -14.94 -15.65 -4.62
CA TYR A 10 -16.16 -14.97 -5.07
C TYR A 10 -16.62 -13.82 -4.14
N HIS A 11 -16.14 -13.82 -2.89
CA HIS A 11 -16.50 -12.81 -1.90
C HIS A 11 -15.37 -11.84 -1.53
N LYS A 12 -14.16 -12.03 -2.07
CA LYS A 12 -13.05 -11.12 -1.80
C LYS A 12 -13.03 -10.02 -2.87
N VAL A 13 -13.57 -8.86 -2.54
CA VAL A 13 -13.35 -7.65 -3.35
C VAL A 13 -11.87 -7.32 -3.25
N VAL A 14 -11.15 -7.46 -4.35
CA VAL A 14 -9.74 -7.06 -4.47
C VAL A 14 -9.70 -5.69 -5.14
N HIS A 15 -9.11 -4.72 -4.47
CA HIS A 15 -8.82 -3.41 -5.04
C HIS A 15 -7.38 -3.39 -5.53
N PHE A 16 -7.18 -2.91 -6.75
CA PHE A 16 -5.86 -2.68 -7.33
C PHE A 16 -5.61 -1.17 -7.37
N ILE A 17 -4.40 -0.77 -6.99
CA ILE A 17 -3.92 0.61 -7.05
C ILE A 17 -2.74 0.61 -8.01
N LEU A 18 -2.71 1.58 -8.92
CA LEU A 18 -1.59 1.75 -9.84
C LEU A 18 -0.62 2.77 -9.25
N VAL A 19 0.61 2.32 -8.97
CA VAL A 19 1.71 3.18 -8.52
C VAL A 19 2.52 3.64 -9.74
N ASP A 20 3.01 4.89 -9.69
CA ASP A 20 3.86 5.46 -10.73
C ASP A 20 5.14 4.63 -10.94
N ILE A 21 5.48 4.34 -12.20
CA ILE A 21 6.66 3.55 -12.58
C ILE A 21 8.00 4.21 -12.19
N PHE A 22 8.01 5.52 -11.96
CA PHE A 22 9.17 6.30 -11.52
C PHE A 22 9.22 6.47 -10.00
N PHE A 23 8.28 5.91 -9.26
CA PHE A 23 8.31 5.91 -7.80
C PHE A 23 9.56 5.16 -7.31
N ALA A 24 10.38 5.86 -6.52
CA ALA A 24 11.69 5.38 -6.10
C ALA A 24 11.63 4.39 -4.92
N SER A 25 10.71 3.42 -4.97
CA SER A 25 10.40 2.49 -3.88
C SER A 25 11.63 1.74 -3.33
N SER A 26 12.59 1.38 -4.19
CA SER A 26 13.81 0.67 -3.78
C SER A 26 14.90 1.56 -3.19
N LYS A 27 14.82 2.87 -3.43
CA LYS A 27 15.84 3.85 -3.02
C LYS A 27 15.39 4.71 -1.84
N LEU A 28 14.11 4.74 -1.50
CA LEU A 28 13.59 5.45 -0.35
C LEU A 28 13.81 4.64 0.93
N CYS A 29 14.26 5.29 1.99
CA CYS A 29 14.26 4.71 3.32
C CYS A 29 12.82 4.65 3.84
N SER A 30 12.28 3.46 4.09
CA SER A 30 10.93 3.30 4.64
C SER A 30 10.76 3.90 6.04
N CYS A 31 11.86 4.12 6.78
CA CYS A 31 11.81 4.69 8.13
C CYS A 31 11.73 6.22 8.16
N CYS A 32 12.39 6.93 7.24
CA CYS A 32 12.52 8.39 7.29
C CYS A 32 12.31 9.11 5.95
N GLY A 33 12.03 8.39 4.86
CA GLY A 33 11.79 8.96 3.54
C GLY A 33 13.04 9.48 2.80
N TRP A 34 14.23 9.38 3.37
CA TRP A 34 15.46 9.78 2.68
C TRP A 34 15.72 8.91 1.44
N LYS A 35 16.02 9.54 0.30
CA LYS A 35 16.30 8.85 -0.96
C LYS A 35 17.81 8.61 -1.14
N ASN A 36 18.20 7.34 -1.20
CA ASN A 36 19.54 6.92 -1.54
C ASN A 36 19.78 7.00 -3.05
N ASN A 37 20.29 8.13 -3.53
CA ASN A 37 20.53 8.33 -4.96
C ASN A 37 21.69 7.48 -5.52
N THR A 38 22.61 7.04 -4.66
CA THR A 38 23.80 6.27 -5.04
C THR A 38 23.60 4.76 -4.96
N LEU A 39 22.43 4.29 -4.47
CA LEU A 39 22.12 2.87 -4.37
C LEU A 39 22.12 2.20 -5.75
N THR A 40 22.94 1.15 -5.87
CA THR A 40 23.09 0.33 -7.07
C THR A 40 22.19 -0.90 -7.03
N LEU A 41 21.96 -1.54 -8.18
CA LEU A 41 21.14 -2.76 -8.26
C LEU A 41 21.78 -4.00 -7.62
N GLN A 42 23.06 -3.98 -7.26
CA GLN A 42 23.73 -5.12 -6.63
C GLN A 42 23.61 -5.11 -5.09
N GLU A 43 23.39 -3.95 -4.48
CA GLU A 43 23.31 -3.77 -3.03
C GLU A 43 21.97 -4.25 -2.45
N ARG A 44 21.89 -5.54 -2.08
CA ARG A 44 20.68 -6.15 -1.48
C ARG A 44 20.37 -5.61 -0.08
N VAL A 45 21.41 -5.25 0.67
CA VAL A 45 21.30 -4.67 2.01
C VAL A 45 22.03 -3.35 2.04
N TRP A 46 21.42 -2.31 2.61
CA TRP A 46 22.02 -0.98 2.72
C TRP A 46 21.58 -0.27 4.00
N ALA A 47 22.44 0.61 4.51
CA ALA A 47 22.13 1.44 5.66
C ALA A 47 21.70 2.85 5.22
N CYS A 48 20.65 3.37 5.82
CA CYS A 48 20.20 4.73 5.60
C CYS A 48 21.21 5.74 6.19
N LEU A 49 21.76 6.61 5.35
CA LEU A 49 22.71 7.65 5.81
C LEU A 49 22.05 8.77 6.62
N ASN A 50 20.72 8.88 6.57
CA ASN A 50 19.97 9.89 7.32
C ASN A 50 19.54 9.42 8.72
N CYS A 51 19.05 8.18 8.86
CA CYS A 51 18.51 7.68 10.14
C CYS A 51 19.24 6.45 10.69
N GLY A 52 20.19 5.88 9.96
CA GLY A 52 20.98 4.72 10.39
C GLY A 52 20.27 3.36 10.26
N ALA A 53 19.00 3.31 9.87
CA ALA A 53 18.27 2.05 9.68
C ALA A 53 18.93 1.16 8.62
N SER A 54 19.00 -0.15 8.87
CA SER A 54 19.45 -1.15 7.90
C SER A 54 18.25 -1.72 7.16
N HIS A 55 18.36 -1.85 5.85
CA HIS A 55 17.29 -2.29 4.97
C HIS A 55 17.71 -3.49 4.14
N ASP A 56 16.91 -4.57 4.14
CA ASP A 56 16.82 -5.44 2.97
C ASP A 56 16.02 -4.72 1.87
N ARG A 57 16.51 -4.76 0.64
CA ARG A 57 15.91 -3.99 -0.46
C ARG A 57 14.46 -4.42 -0.74
N ASP A 58 14.18 -5.72 -0.77
CA ASP A 58 12.88 -6.22 -1.21
C ASP A 58 11.82 -5.93 -0.13
N GLU A 59 12.19 -6.10 1.14
CA GLU A 59 11.37 -5.71 2.28
C GLU A 59 11.11 -4.19 2.29
N ASN A 60 12.14 -3.37 2.06
CA ASN A 60 12.00 -1.93 2.01
C ASN A 60 11.11 -1.46 0.85
N VAL A 61 11.21 -2.10 -0.33
CA VAL A 61 10.31 -1.85 -1.46
C VAL A 61 8.86 -2.13 -1.07
N PHE A 62 8.60 -3.26 -0.40
CA PHE A 62 7.25 -3.62 0.04
C PHE A 62 6.65 -2.55 0.95
N PHE A 63 7.40 -2.09 1.96
CA PHE A 63 6.92 -1.04 2.85
C PHE A 63 6.64 0.27 2.10
N ASN A 64 7.55 0.70 1.22
CA ASN A 64 7.36 1.92 0.46
C ASN A 64 6.17 1.85 -0.51
N LEU A 65 5.94 0.71 -1.17
CA LEU A 65 4.77 0.51 -2.02
C LEU A 65 3.48 0.54 -1.21
N ARG A 66 3.45 -0.13 -0.05
CA ARG A 66 2.29 -0.11 0.83
C ARG A 66 1.92 1.31 1.28
N GLU A 67 2.91 2.11 1.67
CA GLU A 67 2.65 3.49 2.10
C GLU A 67 2.22 4.38 0.91
N GLU A 68 2.78 4.15 -0.28
CA GLU A 68 2.36 4.86 -1.49
C GLU A 68 0.93 4.48 -1.90
N ASP A 69 0.56 3.20 -1.81
CA ASP A 69 -0.80 2.72 -2.03
C ASP A 69 -1.78 3.42 -1.07
N ILE A 70 -1.44 3.50 0.21
CA ILE A 70 -2.25 4.20 1.23
C ILE A 70 -2.38 5.69 0.90
N ARG A 71 -1.28 6.34 0.49
CA ARG A 71 -1.27 7.76 0.10
C ARG A 71 -2.17 8.02 -1.11
N ILE A 72 -2.12 7.15 -2.11
CA ILE A 72 -2.97 7.24 -3.31
C ILE A 72 -4.44 7.06 -2.92
N LEU A 73 -4.77 6.05 -2.10
CA LEU A 73 -6.13 5.82 -1.63
C LEU A 73 -6.71 7.02 -0.87
N GLN A 74 -5.92 7.65 0.00
CA GLN A 74 -6.33 8.85 0.73
C GLN A 74 -6.61 10.01 -0.23
N LYS A 75 -5.74 10.21 -1.22
CA LYS A 75 -5.87 11.30 -2.21
C LYS A 75 -7.06 11.12 -3.16
N GLU A 76 -7.31 9.90 -3.64
CA GLU A 76 -8.35 9.64 -4.64
C GLU A 76 -9.76 9.58 -4.06
N ARG A 77 -9.90 9.25 -2.78
CA ARG A 77 -11.21 9.05 -2.15
C ARG A 77 -11.58 10.11 -1.11
N ASP A 78 -10.75 11.13 -0.87
CA ASP A 78 -10.92 12.07 0.26
C ASP A 78 -11.25 11.34 1.58
N ILE A 79 -10.68 10.13 1.76
CA ILE A 79 -10.90 9.32 2.95
C ILE A 79 -9.90 9.75 4.01
N THR A 80 -10.41 10.27 5.12
CA THR A 80 -9.62 10.38 6.36
C THR A 80 -9.44 8.98 6.92
N ILE A 81 -8.28 8.36 6.71
CA ILE A 81 -7.92 7.15 7.45
C ILE A 81 -7.69 7.60 8.89
N ILE A 82 -8.68 7.37 9.75
CA ILE A 82 -8.53 7.54 11.19
C ILE A 82 -7.44 6.55 11.60
N HIS A 83 -6.22 7.06 11.81
CA HIS A 83 -5.13 6.29 12.39
C HIS A 83 -5.69 5.62 13.64
N TYR A 84 -5.70 4.29 13.69
CA TYR A 84 -6.04 3.55 14.90
C TYR A 84 -4.89 3.76 15.90
N ILE A 85 -4.86 4.94 16.51
CA ILE A 85 -4.14 5.15 17.75
C ILE A 85 -4.93 4.34 18.76
N SER A 86 -4.36 3.23 19.23
CA SER A 86 -4.87 2.48 20.37
C SER A 86 -4.69 3.31 21.66
N THR A 87 -5.32 4.46 21.75
CA THR A 87 -5.66 5.07 23.03
C THR A 87 -7.02 4.53 23.44
N VAL A 88 -6.97 3.62 24.41
CA VAL A 88 -8.08 3.15 25.24
C VAL A 88 -9.12 4.25 25.56
N GLY A 89 -10.41 3.90 25.37
CA GLY A 89 -11.60 4.71 25.72
C GLY A 89 -12.02 5.64 24.56
N THR A 90 -13.22 5.57 23.98
CA THR A 90 -14.55 5.60 24.60
C THR A 90 -15.60 5.19 23.53
N ALA A 91 -16.78 4.74 23.97
CA ALA A 91 -17.87 4.15 23.17
C ALA A 91 -18.39 5.01 22.00
N GLY A 92 -18.87 4.36 20.91
CA GLY A 92 -19.88 4.95 20.01
C GLY A 92 -19.90 4.49 18.54
N SER A 93 -20.89 3.64 18.21
CA SER A 93 -21.62 3.50 16.93
C SER A 93 -20.91 3.07 15.63
N ASN A 94 -21.30 1.87 15.18
CA ASN A 94 -21.23 1.39 13.79
C ASN A 94 -22.23 2.14 12.90
N THR A 95 -21.85 2.42 11.65
CA THR A 95 -22.62 2.14 10.41
C THR A 95 -21.76 2.54 9.20
N PHE A 96 -21.27 1.57 8.42
CA PHE A 96 -20.64 1.80 7.12
C PHE A 96 -21.43 1.00 6.08
N GLU A 97 -22.47 1.63 5.55
CA GLU A 97 -22.97 1.32 4.21
C GLU A 97 -22.50 2.47 3.33
N ASP A 98 -21.77 2.16 2.26
CA ASP A 98 -22.21 2.56 0.92
C ASP A 98 -21.46 1.79 -0.16
N ASN A 99 -22.27 1.23 -1.06
CA ASN A 99 -21.93 0.35 -2.16
C ASN A 99 -21.56 1.17 -3.39
N VAL A 100 -20.36 0.96 -3.96
CA VAL A 100 -20.07 1.34 -5.36
C VAL A 100 -19.38 0.17 -6.07
N SER A 101 -20.03 -0.29 -7.15
CA SER A 101 -19.63 -1.45 -7.96
C SER A 101 -18.44 -1.10 -8.89
N PRO A 102 -17.30 -1.83 -8.83
CA PRO A 102 -16.11 -1.53 -9.65
C PRO A 102 -16.20 -1.84 -11.16
N LYS A 103 -17.37 -2.23 -11.68
CA LYS A 103 -17.46 -2.96 -12.96
C LYS A 103 -17.22 -2.11 -14.22
N GLU A 104 -17.18 -0.78 -14.11
CA GLU A 104 -17.03 0.11 -15.28
C GLU A 104 -15.58 0.57 -15.55
N ILE A 105 -14.66 0.45 -14.59
CA ILE A 105 -13.29 1.00 -14.72
C ILE A 105 -12.33 0.02 -15.41
N LEU A 106 -12.57 -1.30 -15.29
CA LEU A 106 -11.61 -2.32 -15.70
C LEU A 106 -11.60 -2.65 -17.20
N GLN A 107 -12.56 -2.18 -18.00
CA GLN A 107 -12.62 -2.50 -19.44
C GLN A 107 -11.68 -1.65 -20.31
N ASN A 108 -11.12 -0.55 -19.77
CA ASN A 108 -10.32 0.40 -20.56
C ASN A 108 -8.82 0.38 -20.27
N LEU A 109 -8.34 -0.46 -19.34
CA LEU A 109 -6.92 -0.48 -18.94
C LEU A 109 -6.07 -1.54 -19.66
N PHE A 110 -6.66 -2.37 -20.53
CA PHE A 110 -5.94 -3.42 -21.27
C PHE A 110 -6.24 -3.41 -22.79
N ARG A 111 -6.46 -2.23 -23.38
CA ARG A 111 -6.60 -2.10 -24.84
C ARG A 111 -5.46 -1.30 -25.44
#